data_AF-A0A7S4R9F2-F1
#
_entry.id   AF-A0A7S4R9F2-F1
#
_cell.length_a   1.000
_cell.length_b   1.000
_cell.length_c   1.000
_cell.angle_alpha   90.00
_cell.angle_beta   90.00
_cell.angle_gamma   90.00
#
_symmetry.space_group_name_H-M   'P 1'
#
loop_
_entity.id
_entity.type
_entity.pdbx_description
1 polymer ?
#
loop_
_entity_poly.entity_id
_entity_poly.type
_entity_poly.pdbx_seq_one_letter_code
_entity_poly.pdbx_strand_id
1 'polypeptide(L)'
;RAAAAALLRATTTTTTTTTLPAAMDPVQCSDICESMRFPIAGLRGMNCYCLHSRRNFTAVDQALCDIPCAVQYFNATTRFCGGASDYYSLYQEFDFVHSGAQGCLDPWRHVWYQSVAIERFIWDSNGHVRPDGYGWYLHATSVDTGFPLFPYDHPLGDSLVGLHYDLDASRVVGLRLPHWAGKAPTSKFEPAVLAVYMNSLRPENVSHEVSAIAVDMTDPEIAALPDWLAVPPGLDFLLSASATAFDSINNMYYFTVPDVPITGYINFDRNRPIYDFTTFSARILGININDGITQRVIFNEALPHRVGLLEANSAYHDLTALILDRATDKWSYVSLGWSKRTIGGSYVAFNWTFTNLSEAVLDPNNTDYANQTCQVGATTVDHYS
;
A
#
# COMPACT_ATOMS: atom_id res chain seq x y z
N ARG A 1 9.15 -3.54 16.08
CA ARG A 1 10.08 -4.12 15.08
C ARG A 1 9.38 -5.28 14.44
N ALA A 2 9.35 -5.33 13.11
CA ALA A 2 8.30 -5.99 12.39
C ALA A 2 8.80 -7.18 11.59
N ALA A 3 8.41 -8.38 12.01
CA ALA A 3 8.76 -9.63 11.36
C ALA A 3 7.63 -10.10 10.43
N ALA A 4 7.93 -10.18 9.14
CA ALA A 4 7.13 -10.83 8.13
C ALA A 4 7.58 -12.28 7.98
N ALA A 5 6.66 -13.18 7.68
CA ALA A 5 6.91 -14.58 7.87
C ALA A 5 6.77 -15.34 6.52
N ALA A 6 7.44 -16.49 6.32
CA ALA A 6 7.19 -17.39 5.16
C ALA A 6 6.96 -18.84 5.59
N LEU A 7 6.05 -19.54 4.91
CA LEU A 7 5.63 -20.91 5.25
C LEU A 7 6.31 -21.88 4.32
N LEU A 8 7.18 -22.72 4.88
CA LEU A 8 8.05 -23.54 4.07
C LEU A 8 8.23 -24.97 4.59
N ARG A 9 8.39 -25.91 3.67
CA ARG A 9 8.80 -27.31 3.94
C ARG A 9 10.26 -27.52 3.62
N ALA A 10 11.01 -28.18 4.51
CA ALA A 10 12.41 -28.50 4.26
C ALA A 10 12.58 -29.58 3.16
N THR A 11 13.51 -29.36 2.22
CA THR A 11 13.80 -30.29 1.11
C THR A 11 15.00 -31.21 1.36
N THR A 12 15.87 -30.87 2.32
CA THR A 12 17.03 -31.67 2.75
C THR A 12 17.34 -31.48 4.24
N THR A 13 17.73 -32.56 4.92
CA THR A 13 17.85 -32.69 6.39
C THR A 13 19.15 -32.13 7.00
N THR A 14 19.85 -31.24 6.30
CA THR A 14 21.13 -30.67 6.76
C THR A 14 21.07 -29.15 6.80
N THR A 15 20.26 -28.63 7.72
CA THR A 15 20.47 -27.30 8.27
C THR A 15 21.36 -27.43 9.50
N THR A 16 22.46 -26.69 9.54
CA THR A 16 23.25 -26.48 10.77
C THR A 16 22.37 -25.73 11.77
N THR A 17 21.64 -26.47 12.59
CA THR A 17 20.64 -25.95 13.51
C THR A 17 21.17 -25.96 14.94
N THR A 18 21.33 -24.78 15.53
CA THR A 18 21.45 -24.66 16.98
C THR A 18 20.05 -24.70 17.57
N THR A 19 19.66 -25.84 18.16
CA THR A 19 18.36 -25.96 18.85
C THR A 19 18.41 -25.22 20.18
N LEU A 20 17.56 -24.21 20.32
CA LEU A 20 17.39 -23.40 21.53
C LEU A 20 16.29 -23.99 22.45
N PRO A 21 16.20 -23.56 23.73
CA PRO A 21 15.30 -24.19 24.72
C PRO A 21 13.82 -24.20 24.29
N ALA A 22 13.11 -25.25 24.71
CA ALA A 22 11.70 -25.48 24.39
C ALA A 22 10.79 -24.43 25.05
N ALA A 23 9.79 -23.99 24.28
CA ALA A 23 8.78 -22.96 24.57
C ALA A 23 9.16 -21.53 24.16
N MET A 24 9.82 -21.38 23.00
CA MET A 24 10.03 -20.07 22.39
C MET A 24 8.81 -19.64 21.59
N ASP A 25 8.34 -18.42 21.86
CA ASP A 25 7.46 -17.72 20.94
C ASP A 25 8.26 -17.13 19.76
N PRO A 26 7.60 -16.79 18.62
CA PRO A 26 8.29 -16.23 17.47
C PRO A 26 9.07 -14.94 17.70
N VAL A 27 8.68 -14.09 18.64
CA VAL A 27 9.46 -12.88 18.95
C VAL A 27 10.72 -13.25 19.68
N GLN A 28 10.65 -14.10 20.70
CA GLN A 28 11.85 -14.60 21.37
C GLN A 28 12.79 -15.31 20.39
N CYS A 29 12.22 -16.13 19.49
CA CYS A 29 13.01 -16.80 18.47
C CYS A 29 13.67 -15.78 17.51
N SER A 30 12.92 -14.77 17.06
CA SER A 30 13.43 -13.69 16.20
C SER A 30 14.53 -12.88 16.91
N ASP A 31 14.31 -12.45 18.14
CA ASP A 31 15.27 -11.69 18.95
C ASP A 31 16.57 -12.47 19.15
N ILE A 32 16.47 -13.78 19.41
CA ILE A 32 17.65 -14.63 19.56
C ILE A 32 18.38 -14.78 18.22
N CYS A 33 17.67 -15.06 17.12
CA CYS A 33 18.30 -15.18 15.81
C CYS A 33 18.96 -13.86 15.38
N GLU A 34 18.31 -12.72 15.62
CA GLU A 34 18.86 -11.37 15.40
C GLU A 34 20.15 -11.18 16.22
N SER A 35 20.12 -11.51 17.52
CA SER A 35 21.30 -11.40 18.40
C SER A 35 22.49 -12.24 17.92
N MET A 36 22.20 -13.34 17.24
CA MET A 36 23.19 -14.23 16.62
C MET A 36 23.53 -13.86 15.17
N ARG A 37 23.00 -12.74 14.66
CA ARG A 37 23.18 -12.24 13.29
C ARG A 37 22.65 -13.18 12.20
N PHE A 38 21.56 -13.88 12.50
CA PHE A 38 20.77 -14.61 11.52
C PHE A 38 19.53 -13.79 11.15
N PRO A 39 19.30 -13.49 9.86
CA PRO A 39 18.20 -12.63 9.41
C PRO A 39 16.82 -13.32 9.46
N ILE A 40 16.78 -14.65 9.65
CA ILE A 40 15.55 -15.42 9.58
C ILE A 40 15.46 -16.35 10.81
N ALA A 41 14.32 -16.31 11.47
CA ALA A 41 13.93 -17.20 12.56
C ALA A 41 12.85 -18.18 12.10
N GLY A 42 13.12 -19.47 12.14
CA GLY A 42 12.17 -20.53 11.82
C GLY A 42 11.63 -21.21 13.07
N LEU A 43 10.34 -21.47 13.12
CA LEU A 43 9.71 -22.27 14.15
C LEU A 43 9.12 -23.56 13.58
N ARG A 44 9.35 -24.66 14.31
CA ARG A 44 8.73 -25.98 14.09
C ARG A 44 8.33 -26.57 15.44
N GLY A 45 7.04 -26.50 15.74
CA GLY A 45 6.52 -26.59 17.10
C GLY A 45 7.22 -25.58 18.02
N MET A 46 7.64 -26.04 19.19
CA MET A 46 8.34 -25.21 20.18
C MET A 46 9.83 -24.97 19.89
N ASN A 47 10.34 -25.47 18.75
CA ASN A 47 11.76 -25.37 18.42
C ASN A 47 12.02 -24.13 17.56
N CYS A 48 13.00 -23.34 17.98
CA CYS A 48 13.51 -22.20 17.24
C CYS A 48 14.74 -22.58 16.41
N TYR A 49 14.82 -22.05 15.20
CA TYR A 49 15.88 -22.29 14.22
C TYR A 49 16.34 -20.97 13.62
N CYS A 50 17.64 -20.69 13.64
CA CYS A 50 18.18 -19.49 13.02
C CYS A 50 18.78 -19.81 11.66
N LEU A 51 18.32 -19.11 10.62
CA LEU A 51 18.62 -19.41 9.23
C LEU A 51 19.27 -18.20 8.56
N HIS A 52 20.31 -18.45 7.77
CA HIS A 52 20.88 -17.44 6.87
C HIS A 52 20.12 -17.35 5.55
N SER A 53 19.36 -18.39 5.18
CA SER A 53 18.67 -18.45 3.90
C SER A 53 17.52 -19.46 3.89
N ARG A 54 16.59 -19.24 2.96
CA ARG A 54 15.44 -20.10 2.63
C ARG A 54 15.75 -21.15 1.55
N ARG A 55 17.02 -21.44 1.23
CA ARG A 55 17.41 -22.33 0.11
C ARG A 55 16.75 -23.71 0.13
N ASN A 56 16.76 -24.34 1.30
CA ASN A 56 16.35 -25.72 1.46
C ASN A 56 14.87 -25.83 1.81
N PHE A 57 14.09 -24.85 1.37
CA PHE A 57 12.73 -24.65 1.81
C PHE A 57 11.82 -24.39 0.60
N THR A 58 10.65 -25.01 0.58
CA THR A 58 9.65 -24.84 -0.49
C THR A 58 8.38 -24.24 0.07
N ALA A 59 7.80 -23.25 -0.61
CA ALA A 59 6.52 -22.64 -0.25
C ALA A 59 5.42 -23.69 -0.15
N VAL A 60 4.66 -23.62 0.93
CA VAL A 60 3.54 -24.52 1.21
C VAL A 60 2.31 -23.72 1.64
N ASP A 61 1.15 -24.36 1.54
CA ASP A 61 -0.12 -23.79 1.98
C ASP A 61 -0.10 -23.46 3.48
N GLN A 62 -0.74 -22.36 3.87
CA GLN A 62 -0.77 -21.90 5.25
C GLN A 62 -1.42 -22.89 6.21
N ALA A 63 -2.41 -23.65 5.74
CA ALA A 63 -3.06 -24.70 6.54
C ALA A 63 -2.10 -25.82 6.96
N LEU A 64 -0.92 -25.92 6.34
CA LEU A 64 0.11 -26.90 6.72
C LEU A 64 1.06 -26.40 7.81
N CYS A 65 0.97 -25.11 8.17
CA CYS A 65 1.80 -24.46 9.17
C CYS A 65 0.96 -23.70 10.21
N ASP A 66 -0.16 -24.28 10.63
CA ASP A 66 -1.17 -23.67 11.48
C ASP A 66 -1.05 -24.04 12.97
N ILE A 67 0.04 -24.71 13.39
CA ILE A 67 0.21 -25.11 14.79
C ILE A 67 0.35 -23.85 15.66
N PRO A 68 -0.55 -23.63 16.64
CA PRO A 68 -0.44 -22.49 17.52
C PRO A 68 0.76 -22.64 18.46
N CYS A 69 1.43 -21.52 18.74
CA CYS A 69 2.46 -21.47 19.77
C CYS A 69 1.87 -21.70 21.18
N ALA A 70 2.66 -22.30 22.07
CA ALA A 70 2.22 -22.67 23.43
C ALA A 70 1.86 -21.46 24.32
N VAL A 71 2.42 -20.29 24.03
CA VAL A 71 2.13 -19.04 24.72
C VAL A 71 1.11 -18.27 23.87
N GLN A 72 -0.05 -17.96 24.46
CA GLN A 72 -1.01 -17.05 23.86
C GLN A 72 -0.33 -15.70 23.67
N TYR A 73 -0.34 -15.20 22.44
CA TYR A 73 0.14 -13.87 22.12
C TYR A 73 -1.04 -12.90 22.13
N PHE A 74 -0.77 -11.64 22.51
CA PHE A 74 -1.69 -10.48 22.46
C PHE A 74 -3.18 -10.82 22.44
N ASN A 75 -3.77 -10.98 23.64
CA ASN A 75 -5.22 -11.13 23.84
C ASN A 75 -5.93 -11.97 22.77
N ALA A 76 -5.45 -13.20 22.55
CA ALA A 76 -6.01 -14.26 21.70
C ALA A 76 -5.45 -14.42 20.26
N THR A 77 -4.47 -13.61 19.82
CA THR A 77 -3.78 -13.85 18.52
C THR A 77 -2.92 -15.12 18.63
N THR A 78 -3.21 -16.16 17.85
CA THR A 78 -2.35 -17.36 17.81
C THR A 78 -1.20 -17.14 16.84
N ARG A 79 0.01 -16.96 17.37
CA ARG A 79 1.23 -17.07 16.56
C ARG A 79 1.39 -18.50 16.06
N PHE A 80 1.84 -18.67 14.81
CA PHE A 80 2.09 -19.99 14.24
C PHE A 80 3.51 -20.45 14.51
N CYS A 81 3.62 -21.60 15.14
CA CYS A 81 4.87 -22.26 15.49
C CYS A 81 5.18 -23.37 14.48
N GLY A 82 4.95 -23.13 13.18
CA GLY A 82 5.15 -24.10 12.12
C GLY A 82 4.01 -25.10 11.98
N GLY A 83 4.32 -26.27 11.42
CA GLY A 83 3.37 -27.33 11.11
C GLY A 83 3.80 -28.69 11.65
N ALA A 84 2.96 -29.70 11.44
CA ALA A 84 3.30 -31.07 11.80
C ALA A 84 4.43 -31.56 10.89
N SER A 85 5.44 -32.28 11.39
CA SER A 85 6.61 -32.74 10.60
C SER A 85 7.53 -31.57 10.16
N ASP A 86 8.10 -31.61 8.94
CA ASP A 86 9.14 -30.68 8.45
C ASP A 86 8.58 -29.36 7.87
N TYR A 87 7.52 -28.84 8.50
CA TYR A 87 6.86 -27.60 8.12
C TYR A 87 7.21 -26.49 9.10
N TYR A 88 7.69 -25.38 8.58
CA TYR A 88 8.26 -24.29 9.35
C TYR A 88 7.50 -22.99 9.11
N SER A 89 7.28 -22.25 10.20
CA SER A 89 6.91 -20.85 10.16
C SER A 89 8.17 -20.02 10.27
N LEU A 90 8.63 -19.45 9.17
CA LEU A 90 9.77 -18.53 9.18
C LEU A 90 9.30 -17.13 9.48
N TYR A 91 10.10 -16.33 10.19
CA TYR A 91 9.90 -14.95 10.59
C TYR A 91 11.19 -14.19 10.24
N GLN A 92 11.07 -13.04 9.60
CA GLN A 92 12.20 -12.20 9.21
C GLN A 92 11.78 -10.75 9.21
N GLU A 93 12.70 -9.83 9.45
CA GLU A 93 12.42 -8.42 9.20
C GLU A 93 12.13 -8.20 7.70
N PHE A 94 11.21 -7.30 7.39
CA PHE A 94 11.03 -6.89 6.00
C PHE A 94 12.23 -6.06 5.53
N ASP A 95 12.59 -6.19 4.25
CA ASP A 95 13.78 -5.55 3.71
C ASP A 95 13.52 -4.09 3.34
N PHE A 96 12.27 -3.76 3.01
CA PHE A 96 11.93 -2.45 2.46
C PHE A 96 10.48 -2.05 2.78
N VAL A 97 10.27 -0.77 3.13
CA VAL A 97 8.95 -0.12 3.13
C VAL A 97 8.96 0.90 1.99
N HIS A 98 7.96 0.83 1.11
CA HIS A 98 7.89 1.76 -0.01
C HIS A 98 7.51 3.16 0.47
N SER A 99 8.24 4.20 0.05
CA SER A 99 8.01 5.59 0.50
C SER A 99 6.62 6.12 0.14
N GLY A 100 6.07 5.70 -1.00
CA GLY A 100 4.68 5.97 -1.40
C GLY A 100 3.61 5.12 -0.70
N ALA A 101 4.00 4.09 0.05
CA ALA A 101 3.09 3.31 0.88
C ALA A 101 2.95 3.97 2.25
N GLN A 102 2.47 5.22 2.27
CA GLN A 102 2.01 5.86 3.49
C GLN A 102 1.01 4.92 4.15
N GLY A 103 1.32 4.48 5.36
CA GLY A 103 0.45 3.56 6.09
C GLY A 103 -0.89 4.19 6.42
N CYS A 104 -1.84 3.36 6.84
CA CYS A 104 -3.13 3.83 7.34
C CYS A 104 -3.44 3.27 8.71
N LEU A 105 -4.12 4.08 9.51
CA LEU A 105 -4.53 3.74 10.86
C LEU A 105 -5.97 3.21 10.84
N ASP A 106 -6.15 2.03 11.42
CA ASP A 106 -7.45 1.52 11.86
C ASP A 106 -7.64 1.91 13.33
N PRO A 107 -8.44 2.94 13.60
CA PRO A 107 -8.61 3.47 14.93
C PRO A 107 -9.46 2.56 15.82
N TRP A 108 -10.27 1.66 15.26
CA TRP A 108 -11.09 0.76 16.07
C TRP A 108 -10.30 -0.40 16.65
N ARG A 109 -9.29 -0.86 15.91
CA ARG A 109 -8.43 -1.98 16.33
C ARG A 109 -7.06 -1.53 16.83
N HIS A 110 -6.78 -0.23 16.78
CA HIS A 110 -5.48 0.35 17.11
C HIS A 110 -4.36 -0.29 16.28
N VAL A 111 -4.58 -0.41 14.96
CA VAL A 111 -3.66 -1.07 14.02
C VAL A 111 -3.16 -0.08 12.99
N TRP A 112 -1.86 -0.06 12.76
CA TRP A 112 -1.21 0.64 11.66
C TRP A 112 -0.89 -0.34 10.55
N TYR A 113 -1.52 -0.17 9.39
CA TYR A 113 -1.25 -0.95 8.18
C TYR A 113 -0.22 -0.24 7.31
N GLN A 114 0.67 -0.99 6.68
CA GLN A 114 1.66 -0.49 5.72
C GLN A 114 1.97 -1.56 4.66
N SER A 115 2.30 -1.15 3.43
CA SER A 115 2.77 -2.10 2.42
C SER A 115 4.28 -2.26 2.54
N VAL A 116 4.72 -3.50 2.78
CA VAL A 116 6.14 -3.85 2.94
C VAL A 116 6.57 -4.83 1.85
N ALA A 117 7.86 -4.80 1.53
CA ALA A 117 8.49 -5.71 0.59
C ALA A 117 9.54 -6.57 1.29
N ILE A 118 9.56 -7.82 0.87
CA ILE A 118 10.59 -8.80 1.20
C ILE A 118 11.32 -9.14 -0.08
N GLU A 119 12.64 -9.00 -0.08
CA GLU A 119 13.47 -9.45 -1.19
C GLU A 119 13.41 -10.99 -1.29
N ARG A 120 13.08 -11.46 -2.49
CA ARG A 120 13.09 -12.87 -2.85
C ARG A 120 14.43 -13.19 -3.47
N PHE A 121 14.98 -14.33 -3.08
CA PHE A 121 16.23 -14.83 -3.64
C PHE A 121 15.99 -16.19 -4.28
N ILE A 122 16.51 -16.37 -5.49
CA ILE A 122 16.59 -17.67 -6.15
C ILE A 122 18.03 -18.13 -6.23
N TRP A 123 18.20 -19.44 -6.32
CA TRP A 123 19.50 -20.05 -6.51
C TRP A 123 19.66 -20.41 -7.98
N ASP A 124 20.78 -20.01 -8.58
CA ASP A 124 21.10 -20.46 -9.94
C ASP A 124 21.54 -21.93 -9.95
N SER A 125 21.72 -22.49 -11.16
CA SER A 125 22.17 -23.89 -11.35
C SER A 125 23.55 -24.17 -10.76
N ASN A 126 24.33 -23.13 -10.46
CA ASN A 126 25.67 -23.22 -9.88
C ASN A 126 25.63 -23.05 -8.35
N GLY A 127 24.45 -22.85 -7.77
CA GLY A 127 24.28 -22.63 -6.35
C GLY A 127 24.70 -21.25 -5.87
N HIS A 128 24.73 -20.23 -6.74
CA HIS A 128 24.82 -18.83 -6.32
C HIS A 128 23.43 -18.28 -5.98
N VAL A 129 23.40 -17.41 -4.96
CA VAL A 129 22.21 -16.62 -4.62
C VAL A 129 22.12 -15.45 -5.58
N ARG A 130 20.96 -15.26 -6.20
CA ARG A 130 20.65 -14.03 -6.93
C ARG A 130 19.28 -13.51 -6.50
N PRO A 131 19.08 -12.18 -6.49
CA PRO A 131 17.77 -11.61 -6.25
C PRO A 131 16.81 -12.00 -7.38
N ASP A 132 15.58 -12.33 -7.00
CA ASP A 132 14.46 -12.74 -7.87
C ASP A 132 13.34 -11.69 -7.93
N GLY A 133 13.52 -10.58 -7.21
CA GLY A 133 12.55 -9.50 -7.06
C GLY A 133 11.97 -9.44 -5.66
N TYR A 134 10.81 -8.82 -5.50
CA TYR A 134 10.19 -8.60 -4.20
C TYR A 134 8.86 -9.34 -4.08
N GLY A 135 8.56 -9.84 -2.88
CA GLY A 135 7.21 -10.22 -2.45
C GLY A 135 6.62 -9.10 -1.63
N TRP A 136 5.39 -8.68 -1.95
CA TRP A 136 4.71 -7.57 -1.30
C TRP A 136 3.62 -8.05 -0.35
N TYR A 137 3.54 -7.39 0.79
CA TYR A 137 2.59 -7.76 1.83
C TYR A 137 2.02 -6.54 2.55
N LEU A 138 0.78 -6.67 3.04
CA LEU A 138 0.15 -5.71 3.93
C LEU A 138 0.52 -6.06 5.36
N HIS A 139 1.47 -5.30 5.90
CA HIS A 139 1.95 -5.43 7.26
C HIS A 139 1.07 -4.66 8.23
N ALA A 140 0.78 -5.26 9.38
CA ALA A 140 -0.02 -4.62 10.41
C ALA A 140 0.69 -4.62 11.76
N THR A 141 0.75 -3.44 12.37
CA THR A 141 1.44 -3.18 13.63
C THR A 141 0.45 -2.65 14.65
N SER A 142 0.57 -3.06 15.91
CA SER A 142 -0.12 -2.42 17.03
C SER A 142 0.38 -1.00 17.19
N VAL A 143 -0.53 -0.03 17.23
CA VAL A 143 -0.21 1.36 17.52
C VAL A 143 0.28 1.51 18.96
N ASP A 144 -0.32 0.75 19.89
CA ASP A 144 0.00 0.84 21.32
C ASP A 144 1.42 0.33 21.63
N THR A 145 1.92 -0.65 20.87
CA THR A 145 3.17 -1.33 21.22
C THR A 145 4.24 -1.34 20.13
N GLY A 146 3.89 -0.98 18.89
CA GLY A 146 4.81 -1.04 17.75
C GLY A 146 5.21 -2.47 17.33
N PHE A 147 4.52 -3.49 17.86
CA PHE A 147 4.74 -4.89 17.51
C PHE A 147 3.75 -5.35 16.42
N PRO A 148 4.17 -6.29 15.55
CA PRO A 148 3.27 -6.93 14.60
C PRO A 148 2.10 -7.62 15.28
N LEU A 149 0.89 -7.43 14.75
CA LEU A 149 -0.31 -8.05 15.31
C LEU A 149 -0.70 -9.39 14.67
N PHE A 150 -0.29 -9.63 13.43
CA PHE A 150 -0.63 -10.85 12.70
C PHE A 150 0.58 -11.77 12.53
N PRO A 151 0.41 -13.10 12.63
CA PRO A 151 1.32 -13.99 11.97
C PRO A 151 1.08 -13.78 10.47
N TYR A 152 2.09 -13.23 9.78
CA TYR A 152 2.07 -12.92 8.35
C TYR A 152 1.23 -11.72 7.96
N ASP A 153 1.92 -10.81 7.31
CA ASP A 153 1.40 -9.76 6.48
C ASP A 153 0.55 -10.39 5.35
N HIS A 154 -0.60 -9.80 5.02
CA HIS A 154 -1.45 -10.36 3.97
C HIS A 154 -0.74 -10.21 2.59
N PRO A 155 -0.48 -11.30 1.84
CA PRO A 155 0.26 -11.21 0.58
C PRO A 155 -0.56 -10.43 -0.46
N LEU A 156 0.02 -9.35 -0.98
CA LEU A 156 -0.64 -8.44 -1.92
C LEU A 156 -0.39 -8.79 -3.40
N GLY A 157 0.60 -9.64 -3.66
CA GLY A 157 1.10 -9.96 -5.01
C GLY A 157 1.97 -8.83 -5.60
N ASP A 158 1.53 -7.59 -5.49
CA ASP A 158 2.18 -6.37 -5.99
C ASP A 158 2.23 -5.27 -4.91
N SER A 159 2.92 -4.17 -5.17
CA SER A 159 2.97 -3.07 -4.21
C SER A 159 1.62 -2.36 -4.12
N LEU A 160 1.27 -1.93 -2.92
CA LEU A 160 0.08 -1.14 -2.65
C LEU A 160 0.51 0.21 -2.07
N VAL A 161 0.17 1.30 -2.75
CA VAL A 161 0.55 2.66 -2.35
C VAL A 161 -0.68 3.51 -2.04
N GLY A 162 -0.49 4.63 -1.34
CA GLY A 162 -1.57 5.52 -0.96
C GLY A 162 -2.67 4.82 -0.17
N LEU A 163 -2.30 4.20 0.96
CA LEU A 163 -3.24 3.42 1.76
C LEU A 163 -4.18 4.33 2.53
N HIS A 164 -5.47 3.98 2.53
CA HIS A 164 -6.51 4.60 3.35
C HIS A 164 -7.25 3.51 4.11
N TYR A 165 -7.63 3.79 5.36
CA TYR A 165 -8.54 2.93 6.10
C TYR A 165 -9.96 3.46 5.95
N ASP A 166 -10.84 2.62 5.41
CA ASP A 166 -12.26 2.87 5.30
C ASP A 166 -12.95 2.33 6.55
N LEU A 167 -13.37 3.24 7.42
CA LEU A 167 -14.13 2.90 8.62
C LEU A 167 -15.42 2.18 8.24
N ASP A 168 -16.24 2.76 7.36
CA ASP A 168 -17.61 2.28 7.13
C ASP A 168 -17.68 0.85 6.60
N ALA A 169 -16.70 0.45 5.79
CA ALA A 169 -16.61 -0.91 5.24
C ALA A 169 -15.55 -1.80 5.92
N SER A 170 -14.87 -1.32 6.97
CA SER A 170 -13.77 -2.04 7.64
C SER A 170 -12.74 -2.61 6.65
N ARG A 171 -12.18 -1.77 5.77
CA ARG A 171 -11.24 -2.22 4.74
C ARG A 171 -10.07 -1.25 4.55
N VAL A 172 -8.95 -1.80 4.09
CA VAL A 172 -7.83 -1.01 3.60
C VAL A 172 -7.97 -0.84 2.09
N VAL A 173 -7.90 0.39 1.60
CA VAL A 173 -7.96 0.72 0.18
C VAL A 173 -6.64 1.32 -0.27
N GLY A 174 -6.15 0.93 -1.44
CA GLY A 174 -4.93 1.54 -2.01
C GLY A 174 -4.79 1.28 -3.51
N LEU A 175 -3.82 1.97 -4.12
CA LEU A 175 -3.48 1.81 -5.52
C LEU A 175 -2.45 0.70 -5.69
N ARG A 176 -2.83 -0.40 -6.34
CA ARG A 176 -1.92 -1.48 -6.71
C ARG A 176 -1.10 -1.08 -7.91
N LEU A 177 0.21 -1.17 -7.72
CA LEU A 177 1.19 -0.91 -8.75
C LEU A 177 1.98 -2.21 -9.04
N PRO A 178 1.76 -2.85 -10.20
CA PRO A 178 2.55 -4.01 -10.60
C PRO A 178 4.06 -3.81 -10.44
N HIS A 179 4.73 -4.85 -9.96
CA HIS A 179 6.18 -4.82 -9.83
C HIS A 179 6.88 -4.68 -11.21
N TRP A 180 7.95 -3.89 -11.26
CA TRP A 180 8.65 -3.54 -12.51
C TRP A 180 9.68 -4.59 -12.95
N ALA A 181 10.21 -5.42 -12.04
CA ALA A 181 11.26 -6.35 -12.43
C ALA A 181 10.75 -7.36 -13.46
N GLY A 182 11.46 -7.43 -14.59
CA GLY A 182 11.14 -8.32 -15.70
C GLY A 182 10.09 -7.80 -16.69
N LYS A 183 9.47 -6.63 -16.46
CA LYS A 183 8.61 -6.01 -17.49
C LYS A 183 9.46 -5.44 -18.62
N ALA A 184 9.05 -5.70 -19.87
CA ALA A 184 9.66 -5.05 -21.02
C ALA A 184 9.35 -3.54 -21.00
N PRO A 185 10.22 -2.66 -21.52
CA PRO A 185 9.98 -1.21 -21.55
C PRO A 185 8.69 -0.77 -22.25
N THR A 186 8.09 -1.65 -23.05
CA THR A 186 6.85 -1.43 -23.80
C THR A 186 5.63 -2.10 -23.17
N SER A 187 5.80 -2.79 -22.04
CA SER A 187 4.70 -3.48 -21.36
C SER A 187 3.78 -2.44 -20.73
N LYS A 188 2.49 -2.47 -21.10
CA LYS A 188 1.49 -1.61 -20.47
C LYS A 188 1.38 -1.92 -18.98
N PHE A 189 1.09 -0.89 -18.23
CA PHE A 189 0.81 -0.98 -16.82
C PHE A 189 -0.70 -0.96 -16.61
N GLU A 190 -1.19 -1.85 -15.76
CA GLU A 190 -2.62 -1.98 -15.45
C GLU A 190 -2.78 -1.69 -13.95
N PRO A 191 -2.80 -0.41 -13.55
CA PRO A 191 -3.06 -0.06 -12.16
C PRO A 191 -4.47 -0.53 -11.78
N ALA A 192 -4.63 -0.87 -10.51
CA ALA A 192 -5.92 -1.25 -9.96
C ALA A 192 -6.06 -0.64 -8.58
N VAL A 193 -7.28 -0.32 -8.17
CA VAL A 193 -7.55 -0.04 -6.75
C VAL A 193 -7.81 -1.38 -6.08
N LEU A 194 -7.05 -1.72 -5.04
CA LEU A 194 -7.33 -2.88 -4.20
C LEU A 194 -8.06 -2.45 -2.94
N ALA A 195 -9.03 -3.26 -2.54
CA ALA A 195 -9.71 -3.20 -1.26
C ALA A 195 -9.45 -4.51 -0.49
N VAL A 196 -8.91 -4.41 0.71
CA VAL A 196 -8.66 -5.55 1.61
C VAL A 196 -9.59 -5.44 2.80
N TYR A 197 -10.62 -6.27 2.85
CA TYR A 197 -11.66 -6.27 3.89
C TYR A 197 -11.22 -7.03 5.14
N MET A 198 -11.55 -6.47 6.30
CA MET A 198 -11.26 -7.03 7.62
C MET A 198 -12.55 -7.57 8.24
N ASN A 199 -12.64 -8.90 8.42
CA ASN A 199 -13.88 -9.56 8.82
C ASN A 199 -14.21 -9.51 10.33
N SER A 200 -13.29 -9.02 11.17
CA SER A 200 -13.37 -9.11 12.63
C SER A 200 -12.89 -7.81 13.27
N LEU A 201 -13.55 -7.35 14.34
CA LEU A 201 -13.08 -6.24 15.20
C LEU A 201 -12.00 -6.68 16.20
N ARG A 202 -11.85 -8.00 16.38
CA ARG A 202 -10.85 -8.58 17.27
C ARG A 202 -9.56 -8.83 16.48
N PRO A 203 -8.43 -8.21 16.86
CA PRO A 203 -7.14 -8.39 16.20
C PRO A 203 -6.74 -9.86 16.06
N GLU A 204 -7.16 -10.72 17.00
CA GLU A 204 -6.89 -12.15 16.97
C GLU A 204 -7.56 -12.96 15.87
N ASN A 205 -8.66 -12.46 15.32
CA ASN A 205 -9.54 -13.23 14.44
C ASN A 205 -9.74 -12.53 13.08
N VAL A 206 -8.87 -11.60 12.71
CA VAL A 206 -8.97 -10.91 11.42
C VAL A 206 -8.54 -11.86 10.30
N SER A 207 -9.45 -12.11 9.37
CA SER A 207 -9.15 -12.61 8.04
C SER A 207 -9.25 -11.48 7.03
N HIS A 208 -8.49 -11.62 5.95
CA HIS A 208 -8.42 -10.66 4.87
C HIS A 208 -9.15 -11.23 3.64
N GLU A 209 -10.09 -10.46 3.08
CA GLU A 209 -10.67 -10.74 1.76
C GLU A 209 -10.25 -9.64 0.79
N VAL A 210 -9.71 -10.02 -0.37
CA VAL A 210 -9.24 -9.06 -1.37
C VAL A 210 -10.26 -8.91 -2.48
N SER A 211 -10.70 -7.68 -2.70
CA SER A 211 -11.38 -7.28 -3.91
C SER A 211 -10.46 -6.39 -4.74
N ALA A 212 -10.31 -6.72 -6.02
CA ALA A 212 -9.53 -5.93 -6.95
C ALA A 212 -10.45 -5.22 -7.94
N ILE A 213 -10.33 -3.91 -7.97
CA ILE A 213 -11.06 -3.04 -8.89
C ILE A 213 -10.06 -2.58 -9.95
N ALA A 214 -10.08 -3.27 -11.09
CA ALA A 214 -9.27 -2.88 -12.23
C ALA A 214 -9.65 -1.46 -12.67
N VAL A 215 -8.64 -0.61 -12.83
CA VAL A 215 -8.81 0.69 -13.48
C VAL A 215 -8.58 0.44 -14.96
N ASP A 216 -9.64 0.53 -15.76
CA ASP A 216 -9.52 0.34 -17.19
C ASP A 216 -8.79 1.54 -17.80
N MET A 217 -7.49 1.39 -18.03
CA MET A 217 -6.66 2.42 -18.68
C MET A 217 -7.02 2.65 -20.15
N THR A 218 -7.90 1.82 -20.72
CA THR A 218 -8.45 2.03 -22.07
C THR A 218 -9.76 2.82 -22.07
N ASP A 219 -10.28 3.16 -20.88
CA ASP A 219 -11.38 4.13 -20.74
C ASP A 219 -11.01 5.39 -21.54
N PRO A 220 -11.86 5.90 -22.45
CA PRO A 220 -11.55 7.05 -23.28
C PRO A 220 -11.07 8.28 -22.49
N GLU A 221 -11.55 8.44 -21.26
CA GLU A 221 -11.09 9.52 -20.38
C GLU A 221 -9.65 9.29 -19.92
N ILE A 222 -9.25 8.04 -19.67
CA ILE A 222 -7.86 7.68 -19.34
C ILE A 222 -6.99 7.56 -20.60
N ALA A 223 -7.54 7.18 -21.75
CA ALA A 223 -6.82 7.11 -23.00
C ALA A 223 -6.37 8.49 -23.50
N ALA A 224 -6.96 9.56 -22.96
CA ALA A 224 -6.49 10.94 -23.13
C ALA A 224 -5.30 11.30 -22.22
N LEU A 225 -4.88 10.42 -21.31
CA LEU A 225 -3.63 10.58 -20.58
C LEU A 225 -2.44 10.50 -21.54
N PRO A 226 -1.37 11.28 -21.29
CA PRO A 226 -0.20 11.26 -22.15
C PRO A 226 0.41 9.85 -22.30
N ASP A 227 0.85 9.50 -23.51
CA ASP A 227 1.46 8.20 -23.85
C ASP A 227 2.63 7.80 -22.91
N TRP A 228 3.28 8.77 -22.26
CA TRP A 228 4.39 8.51 -21.36
C TRP A 228 3.98 7.83 -20.04
N LEU A 229 2.69 7.84 -19.66
CA LEU A 229 2.21 7.01 -18.55
C LEU A 229 2.36 5.50 -18.82
N ALA A 230 2.46 5.13 -20.10
CA ALA A 230 2.69 3.75 -20.52
C ALA A 230 4.18 3.37 -20.56
N VAL A 231 5.10 4.27 -20.16
CA VAL A 231 6.56 4.10 -20.29
C VAL A 231 7.21 4.11 -18.89
N PRO A 232 8.19 3.21 -18.61
CA PRO A 232 8.74 2.99 -17.26
C PRO A 232 9.18 4.21 -16.44
N PRO A 233 9.83 5.26 -16.99
CA PRO A 233 10.32 6.39 -16.18
C PRO A 233 9.22 7.26 -15.57
N GLY A 234 8.02 7.28 -16.18
CA GLY A 234 6.87 8.03 -15.65
C GLY A 234 6.32 7.43 -14.35
N LEU A 235 6.53 6.13 -14.15
CA LEU A 235 6.01 5.37 -13.01
C LEU A 235 6.89 5.45 -11.76
N ASP A 236 8.22 5.55 -11.91
CA ASP A 236 9.11 5.89 -10.78
C ASP A 236 8.72 7.23 -10.13
N PHE A 237 8.17 8.13 -10.94
CA PHE A 237 7.67 9.42 -10.50
C PHE A 237 6.28 9.32 -9.83
N LEU A 238 5.36 8.52 -10.37
CA LEU A 238 4.09 8.17 -9.70
C LEU A 238 4.34 7.57 -8.30
N LEU A 239 5.33 6.69 -8.19
CA LEU A 239 5.70 6.00 -6.96
C LEU A 239 6.23 6.94 -5.87
N SER A 240 6.74 8.13 -6.24
CA SER A 240 7.37 9.07 -5.32
C SER A 240 6.56 10.34 -5.05
N ALA A 241 5.58 10.67 -5.89
CA ALA A 241 4.86 11.95 -5.83
C ALA A 241 3.32 11.83 -5.85
N SER A 242 2.75 10.63 -5.87
CA SER A 242 1.29 10.47 -5.84
C SER A 242 0.73 10.82 -4.46
N ALA A 243 -0.10 11.86 -4.43
CA ALA A 243 -0.97 12.16 -3.29
C ALA A 243 -2.29 11.43 -3.52
N THR A 244 -2.86 10.87 -2.45
CA THR A 244 -4.08 10.08 -2.52
C THR A 244 -5.06 10.52 -1.44
N ALA A 245 -6.35 10.39 -1.72
CA ALA A 245 -7.42 10.70 -0.78
C ALA A 245 -8.56 9.71 -0.95
N PHE A 246 -9.38 9.56 0.09
CA PHE A 246 -10.49 8.62 0.08
C PHE A 246 -11.75 9.24 0.69
N ASP A 247 -12.83 9.29 -0.08
CA ASP A 247 -14.18 9.64 0.38
C ASP A 247 -14.95 8.34 0.58
N SER A 248 -15.02 7.94 1.86
CA SER A 248 -15.58 6.67 2.33
C SER A 248 -17.08 6.56 2.04
N ILE A 249 -17.84 7.63 2.30
CA ILE A 249 -19.30 7.63 2.15
C ILE A 249 -19.71 7.43 0.68
N ASN A 250 -19.01 8.09 -0.24
CA ASN A 250 -19.29 7.95 -1.67
C ASN A 250 -18.49 6.83 -2.35
N ASN A 251 -17.64 6.11 -1.61
CA ASN A 251 -16.77 5.06 -2.16
C ASN A 251 -15.93 5.57 -3.33
N MET A 252 -15.21 6.65 -3.07
CA MET A 252 -14.40 7.36 -4.06
C MET A 252 -12.94 7.39 -3.66
N TYR A 253 -12.09 6.81 -4.50
CA TYR A 253 -10.64 6.84 -4.32
C TYR A 253 -10.01 7.84 -5.30
N TYR A 254 -9.31 8.83 -4.77
CA TYR A 254 -8.65 9.87 -5.55
C TYR A 254 -7.14 9.68 -5.50
N PHE A 255 -6.48 9.89 -6.63
CA PHE A 255 -5.02 9.92 -6.67
C PHE A 255 -4.50 10.89 -7.72
N THR A 256 -3.31 11.42 -7.46
CA THR A 256 -2.63 12.29 -8.40
C THR A 256 -1.71 11.49 -9.31
N VAL A 257 -1.78 11.83 -10.58
CA VAL A 257 -0.87 11.42 -11.63
C VAL A 257 -0.12 12.65 -12.06
N PRO A 258 1.21 12.70 -11.89
CA PRO A 258 1.99 13.79 -12.43
C PRO A 258 1.79 13.96 -13.93
N ASP A 259 1.80 15.19 -14.42
CA ASP A 259 1.83 15.51 -15.84
C ASP A 259 3.17 16.16 -16.18
N VAL A 260 4.13 15.37 -16.66
CA VAL A 260 5.52 15.79 -16.87
C VAL A 260 5.77 16.08 -18.35
N PRO A 261 6.08 17.34 -18.73
CA PRO A 261 6.35 17.69 -20.12
C PRO A 261 7.57 16.96 -20.68
N ILE A 262 7.49 16.58 -21.96
CA ILE A 262 8.64 16.07 -22.71
C ILE A 262 9.32 17.26 -23.40
N THR A 263 10.59 17.49 -23.09
CA THR A 263 11.38 18.59 -23.66
C THR A 263 12.28 18.16 -24.83
N GLY A 264 12.43 16.86 -25.05
CA GLY A 264 13.21 16.33 -26.17
C GLY A 264 13.30 14.81 -26.18
N TYR A 265 14.15 14.27 -27.04
CA TYR A 265 14.43 12.84 -27.15
C TYR A 265 15.93 12.59 -27.23
N ILE A 266 16.41 11.53 -26.56
CA ILE A 266 17.81 11.09 -26.65
C ILE A 266 17.95 10.21 -27.89
N ASN A 267 18.70 10.68 -28.89
CA ASN A 267 18.88 9.99 -30.17
C ASN A 267 19.67 8.67 -30.09
N PHE A 268 20.44 8.43 -29.03
CA PHE A 268 21.36 7.29 -28.96
C PHE A 268 20.70 5.96 -28.58
N ASP A 269 19.48 5.96 -28.04
CA ASP A 269 18.83 4.72 -27.60
C ASP A 269 17.31 4.81 -27.77
N ARG A 270 16.82 4.55 -28.99
CA ARG A 270 15.40 4.29 -29.31
C ARG A 270 14.40 5.35 -28.83
N ASN A 271 14.59 6.63 -29.17
CA ASN A 271 13.61 7.69 -28.86
C ASN A 271 13.19 7.72 -27.39
N ARG A 272 14.14 7.64 -26.44
CA ARG A 272 13.82 7.86 -25.02
C ARG A 272 13.47 9.34 -24.79
N PRO A 273 12.27 9.68 -24.29
CA PRO A 273 11.90 11.05 -23.98
C PRO A 273 12.75 11.63 -22.84
N ILE A 274 13.07 12.92 -22.94
CA ILE A 274 13.67 13.73 -21.90
C ILE A 274 12.53 14.47 -21.20
N TYR A 275 12.36 14.20 -19.91
CA TYR A 275 11.28 14.76 -19.11
C TYR A 275 11.75 16.01 -18.36
N ASP A 276 10.89 17.04 -18.31
CA ASP A 276 11.13 18.23 -17.50
C ASP A 276 10.41 18.15 -16.15
N PHE A 277 11.13 17.61 -15.17
CA PHE A 277 10.68 17.56 -13.79
C PHE A 277 10.71 18.92 -13.08
N THR A 278 11.07 20.01 -13.74
CA THR A 278 11.01 21.36 -13.18
C THR A 278 9.69 22.06 -13.48
N THR A 279 8.92 21.62 -14.47
CA THR A 279 7.66 22.26 -14.87
C THR A 279 6.44 21.35 -14.82
N PHE A 280 6.56 20.16 -14.22
CA PHE A 280 5.43 19.23 -14.13
C PHE A 280 4.23 19.80 -13.34
N SER A 281 3.04 19.50 -13.85
CA SER A 281 1.73 19.72 -13.25
C SER A 281 1.19 18.42 -12.68
N ALA A 282 -0.03 18.43 -12.12
CA ALA A 282 -0.69 17.22 -11.67
C ALA A 282 -1.99 17.02 -12.42
N ARG A 283 -2.43 15.77 -12.48
CA ARG A 283 -3.76 15.39 -12.91
C ARG A 283 -4.36 14.55 -11.81
N ILE A 284 -5.64 14.75 -11.53
CA ILE A 284 -6.31 14.08 -10.43
C ILE A 284 -7.34 13.14 -11.03
N LEU A 285 -7.23 11.87 -10.67
CA LEU A 285 -8.15 10.82 -11.07
C LEU A 285 -9.03 10.45 -9.88
N GLY A 286 -10.33 10.31 -10.13
CA GLY A 286 -11.32 9.84 -9.15
C GLY A 286 -11.95 8.54 -9.60
N ILE A 287 -11.71 7.49 -8.82
CA ILE A 287 -12.18 6.13 -9.08
C ILE A 287 -13.37 5.81 -8.17
N ASN A 288 -14.50 5.53 -8.80
CA ASN A 288 -15.67 4.98 -8.15
C ASN A 288 -15.46 3.49 -7.88
N ILE A 289 -15.36 3.14 -6.59
CA ILE A 289 -15.15 1.77 -6.12
C ILE A 289 -16.43 1.08 -5.68
N ASN A 290 -17.61 1.63 -6.01
CA ASN A 290 -18.88 0.93 -5.81
C ASN A 290 -18.96 -0.32 -6.72
N ASP A 291 -19.64 -1.34 -6.23
CA ASP A 291 -19.88 -2.57 -6.98
C ASP A 291 -20.87 -2.36 -8.13
N GLY A 292 -20.71 -3.15 -9.19
CA GLY A 292 -21.62 -3.13 -10.35
C GLY A 292 -21.51 -1.89 -11.24
N ILE A 293 -20.56 -0.98 -10.98
CA ILE A 293 -20.30 0.18 -11.84
C ILE A 293 -19.40 -0.20 -13.01
N THR A 294 -19.83 0.17 -14.23
CA THR A 294 -19.07 -0.04 -15.47
C THR A 294 -18.08 1.10 -15.73
N GLN A 295 -18.51 2.37 -15.59
CA GLN A 295 -17.63 3.54 -15.72
C GLN A 295 -17.06 3.88 -14.35
N ARG A 296 -15.85 3.40 -14.08
CA ARG A 296 -15.20 3.57 -12.77
C ARG A 296 -14.46 4.88 -12.64
N VAL A 297 -13.93 5.42 -13.73
CA VAL A 297 -13.36 6.77 -13.69
C VAL A 297 -14.48 7.76 -13.88
N ILE A 298 -14.77 8.51 -12.83
CA ILE A 298 -15.84 9.53 -12.86
C ILE A 298 -15.29 10.95 -12.91
N PHE A 299 -13.97 11.08 -12.81
CA PHE A 299 -13.28 12.35 -12.65
C PHE A 299 -11.83 12.22 -13.12
N ASN A 300 -11.42 13.10 -14.02
CA ASN A 300 -10.06 13.20 -14.58
C ASN A 300 -9.74 14.65 -14.94
N GLU A 301 -9.29 15.44 -13.97
CA GLU A 301 -9.01 16.86 -14.19
C GLU A 301 -7.53 17.20 -14.11
N ALA A 302 -7.11 18.07 -15.02
CA ALA A 302 -5.77 18.63 -15.01
C ALA A 302 -5.70 19.79 -14.02
N LEU A 303 -4.68 19.78 -13.17
CA LEU A 303 -4.37 20.83 -12.22
C LEU A 303 -3.00 21.42 -12.58
N PRO A 304 -2.89 22.69 -13.00
CA PRO A 304 -1.65 23.31 -13.45
C PRO A 304 -0.66 23.63 -12.30
N HIS A 305 -0.71 22.84 -11.23
CA HIS A 305 0.10 22.98 -10.03
C HIS A 305 0.60 21.62 -9.58
N ARG A 306 1.68 21.61 -8.79
CA ARG A 306 2.12 20.40 -8.10
C ARG A 306 1.25 20.17 -6.88
N VAL A 307 0.85 18.93 -6.65
CA VAL A 307 0.11 18.53 -5.45
C VAL A 307 1.09 17.88 -4.48
N GLY A 308 1.15 18.39 -3.26
CA GLY A 308 1.92 17.80 -2.16
C GLY A 308 1.06 16.94 -1.24
N LEU A 309 -0.23 17.26 -1.14
CA LEU A 309 -1.21 16.57 -0.31
C LEU A 309 -2.57 16.63 -1.00
N LEU A 310 -3.34 15.55 -0.88
CA LEU A 310 -4.72 15.46 -1.32
C LEU A 310 -5.54 14.97 -0.12
N GLU A 311 -6.67 15.61 0.16
CA GLU A 311 -7.53 15.27 1.28
C GLU A 311 -8.98 15.26 0.81
N ALA A 312 -9.74 14.29 1.31
CA ALA A 312 -11.17 14.18 1.04
C ALA A 312 -11.92 14.25 2.37
N ASN A 313 -12.78 15.24 2.51
CA ASN A 313 -13.68 15.31 3.65
C ASN A 313 -14.91 14.46 3.33
N SER A 314 -14.98 13.25 3.86
CA SER A 314 -16.10 12.33 3.57
C SER A 314 -17.46 12.89 4.03
N ALA A 315 -17.52 13.74 5.07
CA ALA A 315 -18.77 14.29 5.59
C ALA A 315 -19.40 15.35 4.67
N TYR A 316 -18.56 16.16 4.02
CA TYR A 316 -19.01 17.18 3.06
C TYR A 316 -18.80 16.76 1.60
N HIS A 317 -18.11 15.65 1.36
CA HIS A 317 -17.66 15.13 0.07
C HIS A 317 -16.72 16.07 -0.69
N ASP A 318 -16.10 17.02 0.00
CA ASP A 318 -15.18 17.99 -0.58
C ASP A 318 -13.80 17.35 -0.79
N LEU A 319 -13.18 17.66 -1.93
CA LEU A 319 -11.80 17.33 -2.24
C LEU A 319 -10.96 18.60 -2.14
N THR A 320 -9.90 18.54 -1.35
CA THR A 320 -8.95 19.64 -1.14
C THR A 320 -7.54 19.18 -1.46
N ALA A 321 -6.66 20.14 -1.75
CA ALA A 321 -5.26 19.85 -2.00
C ALA A 321 -4.33 20.92 -1.42
N LEU A 322 -3.14 20.49 -0.99
CA LEU A 322 -2.00 21.39 -0.77
C LEU A 322 -1.21 21.48 -2.06
N ILE A 323 -1.18 22.67 -2.66
CA ILE A 323 -0.60 22.88 -3.99
C ILE A 323 0.54 23.89 -3.95
N LEU A 324 1.59 23.67 -4.74
CA LEU A 324 2.73 24.57 -4.87
C LEU A 324 2.49 25.55 -6.03
N ASP A 325 2.33 26.82 -5.71
CA ASP A 325 2.36 27.90 -6.69
C ASP A 325 3.80 28.18 -7.12
N ARG A 326 4.08 27.99 -8.41
CA ARG A 326 5.42 28.20 -8.98
C ARG A 326 5.77 29.65 -9.21
N ALA A 327 4.78 30.54 -9.34
CA ALA A 327 5.06 31.96 -9.50
C ALA A 327 5.62 32.55 -8.21
N THR A 328 5.15 32.06 -7.06
CA THR A 328 5.50 32.60 -5.74
C THR A 328 6.35 31.66 -4.88
N ASP A 329 6.52 30.40 -5.31
CA ASP A 329 7.12 29.29 -4.55
C ASP A 329 6.48 29.09 -3.17
N LYS A 330 5.15 29.30 -3.10
CA LYS A 330 4.36 29.15 -1.88
C LYS A 330 3.40 27.99 -1.98
N TRP A 331 3.23 27.27 -0.87
CA TRP A 331 2.18 26.29 -0.72
C TRP A 331 0.87 26.96 -0.32
N SER A 332 -0.21 26.57 -0.98
CA SER A 332 -1.58 27.03 -0.68
C SER A 332 -2.48 25.82 -0.55
N TYR A 333 -3.36 25.84 0.45
CA TYR A 333 -4.39 24.83 0.62
C TYR A 333 -5.64 25.29 -0.14
N VAL A 334 -6.16 24.47 -1.05
CA VAL A 334 -7.22 24.85 -1.98
C VAL A 334 -8.37 23.86 -1.99
N SER A 335 -9.58 24.37 -2.23
CA SER A 335 -10.74 23.54 -2.58
C SER A 335 -10.73 23.22 -4.08
N LEU A 336 -10.89 21.94 -4.41
CA LEU A 336 -10.89 21.46 -5.79
C LEU A 336 -12.30 21.25 -6.35
N GLY A 337 -13.21 20.79 -5.50
CA GLY A 337 -14.56 20.42 -5.88
C GLY A 337 -15.15 19.44 -4.88
N TRP A 338 -16.25 18.80 -5.25
CA TRP A 338 -16.94 17.87 -4.36
C TRP A 338 -17.64 16.76 -5.12
N SER A 339 -17.78 15.60 -4.47
CA SER A 339 -18.48 14.46 -5.05
C SER A 339 -19.94 14.42 -4.60
N LYS A 340 -20.83 14.00 -5.51
CA LYS A 340 -22.27 13.92 -5.26
C LYS A 340 -22.81 12.57 -5.65
N ARG A 341 -23.42 11.89 -4.69
CA ARG A 341 -24.22 10.69 -4.98
C ARG A 341 -25.60 11.07 -5.52
N THR A 342 -26.03 10.38 -6.57
CA THR A 342 -27.41 10.49 -7.08
C THR A 342 -28.39 9.87 -6.09
N ILE A 343 -29.55 10.51 -5.87
CA ILE A 343 -30.57 10.02 -4.95
C ILE A 343 -31.03 8.63 -5.41
N GLY A 344 -30.79 7.61 -4.58
CA GLY A 344 -31.17 6.21 -4.86
C GLY A 344 -30.25 5.45 -5.82
N GLY A 345 -29.11 6.02 -6.23
CA GLY A 345 -28.17 5.40 -7.17
C GLY A 345 -26.82 5.02 -6.54
N SER A 346 -26.10 4.10 -7.20
CA SER A 346 -24.67 3.85 -7.02
C SER A 346 -23.79 4.80 -7.86
N TYR A 347 -24.42 5.65 -8.68
CA TYR A 347 -23.73 6.64 -9.50
C TYR A 347 -23.33 7.86 -8.66
N VAL A 348 -22.04 8.18 -8.74
CA VAL A 348 -21.40 9.33 -8.13
C VAL A 348 -20.92 10.24 -9.26
N ALA A 349 -21.27 11.52 -9.18
CA ALA A 349 -20.74 12.56 -10.05
C ALA A 349 -19.73 13.39 -9.27
N PHE A 350 -18.76 14.00 -9.96
CA PHE A 350 -17.86 14.97 -9.34
C PHE A 350 -18.12 16.36 -9.92
N ASN A 351 -18.24 17.37 -9.06
CA ASN A 351 -18.40 18.75 -9.45
C ASN A 351 -17.09 19.51 -9.20
N TRP A 352 -16.33 19.72 -10.26
CA TRP A 352 -15.07 20.46 -10.20
C TRP A 352 -15.33 21.96 -10.13
N THR A 353 -14.77 22.62 -9.12
CA THR A 353 -14.96 24.06 -8.88
C THR A 353 -13.68 24.87 -8.95
N PHE A 354 -12.52 24.22 -9.08
CA PHE A 354 -11.23 24.91 -9.18
C PHE A 354 -11.10 25.62 -10.53
N THR A 355 -11.10 26.95 -10.49
CA THR A 355 -10.90 27.84 -11.64
C THR A 355 -9.49 28.42 -11.65
N ASN A 356 -9.08 29.04 -10.54
CA ASN A 356 -7.77 29.60 -10.33
C ASN A 356 -7.38 29.57 -8.85
N LEU A 357 -6.08 29.72 -8.59
CA LEU A 357 -5.52 29.65 -7.25
C LEU A 357 -6.16 30.65 -6.28
N SER A 358 -6.27 31.93 -6.67
CA SER A 358 -6.76 33.01 -5.78
C SER A 358 -8.20 32.82 -5.31
N GLU A 359 -9.05 32.21 -6.14
CA GLU A 359 -10.45 31.94 -5.80
C GLU A 359 -10.62 30.64 -4.99
N ALA A 360 -9.69 29.71 -5.15
CA ALA A 360 -9.77 28.39 -4.54
C ALA A 360 -9.06 28.29 -3.18
N VAL A 361 -8.21 29.26 -2.80
CA VAL A 361 -7.48 29.23 -1.52
C VAL A 361 -8.45 29.23 -0.35
N LEU A 362 -8.27 28.21 0.50
CA LEU A 362 -8.91 28.12 1.80
C LEU A 362 -8.10 28.96 2.79
N ASP A 363 -8.56 30.20 3.05
CA ASP A 363 -7.94 31.07 4.03
C ASP A 363 -8.39 30.65 5.45
N PRO A 364 -7.48 30.18 6.32
CA PRO A 364 -7.83 29.81 7.69
C PRO A 364 -8.30 31.01 8.53
N ASN A 365 -8.05 32.24 8.09
CA ASN A 365 -8.54 33.46 8.74
C ASN A 365 -9.92 33.89 8.25
N ASN A 366 -10.43 33.26 7.19
CA ASN A 366 -11.80 33.45 6.77
C ASN A 366 -12.71 32.62 7.70
N THR A 367 -13.58 33.31 8.44
CA THR A 367 -14.43 32.73 9.48
C THR A 367 -15.38 31.65 8.97
N ASP A 368 -15.69 31.66 7.66
CA ASP A 368 -16.57 30.67 7.04
C ASP A 368 -15.92 29.28 6.97
N TYR A 369 -14.58 29.22 6.84
CA TYR A 369 -13.82 27.96 6.84
C TYR A 369 -13.22 27.63 8.20
N ALA A 370 -12.95 28.61 9.06
CA ALA A 370 -12.49 28.38 10.42
C ALA A 370 -13.48 27.58 11.29
N ASN A 371 -14.76 27.53 10.88
CA ASN A 371 -15.80 26.70 11.50
C ASN A 371 -15.88 25.27 10.90
N GLN A 372 -15.15 24.99 9.82
CA GLN A 372 -15.04 23.64 9.25
C GLN A 372 -13.74 23.02 9.76
N THR A 373 -13.85 21.94 10.53
CA THR A 373 -12.69 21.16 10.97
C THR A 373 -12.07 20.45 9.78
N CYS A 374 -11.07 21.08 9.14
CA CYS A 374 -10.21 20.42 8.17
C CYS A 374 -9.14 19.64 8.93
N GLN A 375 -9.21 18.32 8.89
CA GLN A 375 -8.18 17.45 9.44
C GLN A 375 -6.99 17.44 8.47
N VAL A 376 -5.87 18.02 8.91
CA VAL A 376 -4.61 17.96 8.16
C VAL A 376 -3.76 16.81 8.71
N GLY A 377 -3.62 15.75 7.91
CA GLY A 377 -2.64 14.69 8.14
C GLY A 377 -3.08 13.47 8.97
N ALA A 378 -2.64 12.31 8.47
CA ALA A 378 -2.94 10.92 8.89
C ALA A 378 -4.35 10.42 8.51
N THR A 379 -4.35 9.35 7.71
CA THR A 379 -5.46 8.69 6.99
C THR A 379 -6.47 7.98 7.88
N THR A 380 -6.98 8.69 8.89
CA THR A 380 -8.21 8.31 9.62
C THR A 380 -9.31 9.30 9.29
N VAL A 381 -10.32 8.83 8.56
CA VAL A 381 -11.61 9.52 8.46
C VAL A 381 -12.22 9.52 9.86
N ASP A 382 -12.55 10.68 10.42
CA ASP A 382 -13.31 10.77 11.68
C ASP A 382 -14.79 11.03 11.37
N HIS A 383 -15.69 10.32 12.04
CA HIS A 383 -17.13 10.54 11.97
C HIS A 383 -17.59 11.11 13.31
N TYR A 384 -18.15 12.33 13.29
CA TYR A 384 -18.84 12.88 14.46
C TYR A 384 -20.16 12.11 14.66
N SER A 385 -20.28 11.40 15.78
CA SER A 385 -21.51 10.69 16.19
C SER A 385 -22.61 11.63 16.65
#